data_AF-A0A956BID5-F1
#
_entry.id   AF-A0A956BID5-F1
#
_cell.length_a   1.000
_cell.length_b   1.000
_cell.length_c   1.000
_cell.angle_alpha   90.00
_cell.angle_beta   90.00
_cell.angle_gamma   90.00
#
_symmetry.space_group_name_H-M   'P 1'
#
loop_
_entity.id
_entity.type
_entity.pdbx_description
1 polymer ?
#
loop_
_entity_poly.entity_id
_entity_poly.type
_entity_poly.pdbx_seq_one_letter_code
_entity_poly.pdbx_strand_id
1 'polypeptide(L)'
;DPIDGAFWAGPPFPSSLWNSAMAGRKPGTPYVAPDVADGRLFRFASHTKPAGGPDGWGSMRLMFLQYSSDPIVFYQPSSLWRAPTWMREPPAADVSPDLRFMPVVTQFQLALDMAIALSAPSGHGHSYYAHDYIGPWLAVTAPDGWTKDDTARLMARCDKDAQHGCRNG
;
A
#
# COMPACT_ATOMS: atom_id res chain seq x y z
N ASP A 1 -9.89 -16.22 -21.63
CA ASP A 1 -9.39 -14.84 -21.49
C ASP A 1 -8.21 -14.78 -20.54
N PRO A 2 -7.14 -14.05 -20.87
CA PRO A 2 -6.06 -13.78 -19.94
C PRO A 2 -6.54 -12.88 -18.79
N ILE A 3 -5.79 -12.85 -17.69
CA ILE A 3 -6.05 -11.94 -16.57
C ILE A 3 -5.62 -10.52 -16.98
N ASP A 4 -6.54 -9.55 -16.93
CA ASP A 4 -6.28 -8.16 -17.33
C ASP A 4 -5.55 -7.34 -16.26
N GLY A 5 -5.58 -7.79 -15.01
CA GLY A 5 -4.94 -7.10 -13.90
C GLY A 5 -5.28 -7.69 -12.54
N ALA A 6 -4.67 -7.11 -11.52
CA ALA A 6 -4.89 -7.49 -10.13
C ALA A 6 -4.52 -6.36 -9.18
N PHE A 7 -5.14 -6.38 -8.02
CA PHE A 7 -4.97 -5.41 -6.96
C PHE A 7 -4.73 -6.12 -5.63
N TRP A 8 -3.70 -5.71 -4.91
CA TRP A 8 -3.39 -6.17 -3.56
C TRP A 8 -3.36 -5.00 -2.60
N ALA A 9 -3.92 -5.20 -1.41
CA ALA A 9 -3.78 -4.29 -0.29
C ALA A 9 -3.00 -4.97 0.83
N GLY A 10 -1.99 -4.28 1.35
CA GLY A 10 -1.10 -4.80 2.40
C GLY A 10 -0.42 -6.12 2.06
N PRO A 11 0.17 -6.30 0.85
CA PRO A 11 0.88 -7.54 0.53
C PRO A 11 2.03 -7.74 1.55
N PRO A 12 2.09 -8.87 2.27
CA PRO A 12 3.15 -9.07 3.24
C PRO A 12 4.50 -9.27 2.54
N PHE A 13 5.58 -8.96 3.24
CA PHE A 13 6.96 -9.05 2.73
C PHE A 13 7.37 -10.37 2.03
N PRO A 14 6.80 -11.57 2.33
CA PRO A 14 7.15 -12.80 1.61
C PRO A 14 6.57 -12.87 0.19
N SER A 15 5.70 -11.93 -0.20
CA SER A 15 5.07 -11.90 -1.52
C SER A 15 6.11 -11.79 -2.63
N SER A 16 6.27 -12.84 -3.45
CA SER A 16 7.22 -12.88 -4.56
C SER A 16 6.92 -11.83 -5.63
N LEU A 17 5.64 -11.56 -5.89
CA LEU A 17 5.22 -10.55 -6.86
C LEU A 17 5.54 -9.14 -6.37
N TRP A 18 5.29 -8.86 -5.10
CA TRP A 18 5.66 -7.56 -4.50
C TRP A 18 7.17 -7.34 -4.56
N ASN A 19 7.97 -8.37 -4.20
CA ASN A 19 9.44 -8.30 -4.30
C ASN A 19 9.90 -8.05 -5.75
N SER A 20 9.25 -8.67 -6.73
CA SER A 20 9.54 -8.46 -8.16
C SER A 20 9.24 -7.02 -8.60
N ALA A 21 8.13 -6.44 -8.13
CA ALA A 21 7.80 -5.04 -8.39
C ALA A 21 8.82 -4.09 -7.73
N MET A 22 9.18 -4.35 -6.46
CA MET A 22 10.17 -3.56 -5.71
C MET A 22 11.57 -3.61 -6.32
N ALA A 23 11.94 -4.70 -7.00
CA ALA A 23 13.20 -4.80 -7.73
C ALA A 23 13.30 -3.77 -8.88
N GLY A 24 12.16 -3.33 -9.43
CA GLY A 24 12.08 -2.28 -10.45
C GLY A 24 11.90 -0.86 -9.89
N ARG A 25 12.02 -0.67 -8.57
CA ARG A 25 11.92 0.66 -7.93
C ARG A 25 12.91 1.64 -8.54
N LYS A 26 12.43 2.84 -8.90
CA LYS A 26 13.27 3.95 -9.34
C LYS A 26 14.15 4.47 -8.22
N PRO A 27 15.45 4.72 -8.47
CA PRO A 27 16.31 5.44 -7.55
C PRO A 27 15.69 6.79 -7.16
N GLY A 28 15.83 7.17 -5.88
CA GLY A 28 15.30 8.42 -5.34
C GLY A 28 13.82 8.41 -4.97
N THR A 29 13.08 7.32 -5.23
CA THR A 29 11.69 7.20 -4.78
C THR A 29 11.57 6.48 -3.43
N PRO A 30 10.66 6.89 -2.54
CA PRO A 30 10.54 6.29 -1.20
C PRO A 30 10.26 4.79 -1.26
N TYR A 31 10.94 4.00 -0.44
CA TYR A 31 10.76 2.54 -0.38
C TYR A 31 9.33 2.16 0.00
N VAL A 32 8.71 2.95 0.87
CA VAL A 32 7.33 2.71 1.34
C VAL A 32 6.26 3.17 0.34
N ALA A 33 6.64 3.96 -0.67
CA ALA A 33 5.72 4.49 -1.67
C ALA A 33 6.42 4.66 -3.04
N PRO A 34 6.95 3.57 -3.62
CA PRO A 34 7.90 3.62 -4.73
C PRO A 34 7.22 3.97 -6.05
N ASP A 35 7.98 4.53 -6.99
CA ASP A 35 7.63 4.43 -8.41
C ASP A 35 8.46 3.31 -9.02
N VAL A 36 7.83 2.49 -9.87
CA VAL A 36 8.45 1.30 -10.46
C VAL A 36 8.46 1.42 -11.98
N ALA A 37 9.63 1.21 -12.59
CA ALA A 37 9.83 1.26 -14.04
C ALA A 37 9.10 2.48 -14.68
N ASP A 38 8.34 2.32 -15.75
CA ASP A 38 7.54 3.39 -16.34
C ASP A 38 6.10 3.47 -15.79
N GLY A 39 5.78 2.67 -14.77
CA GLY A 39 4.42 2.57 -14.21
C GLY A 39 3.41 1.93 -15.16
N ARG A 40 3.85 1.24 -16.23
CA ARG A 40 2.93 0.59 -17.18
C ARG A 40 2.44 -0.78 -16.72
N LEU A 41 3.14 -1.44 -15.82
CA LEU A 41 2.78 -2.77 -15.30
C LEU A 41 2.49 -2.77 -13.80
N PHE A 42 3.36 -2.12 -13.01
CA PHE A 42 3.22 -2.03 -11.56
C PHE A 42 3.01 -0.58 -11.15
N ARG A 43 2.03 -0.32 -10.29
CA ARG A 43 1.89 0.95 -9.58
C ARG A 43 1.66 0.72 -8.09
N PHE A 44 2.00 1.74 -7.31
CA PHE A 44 1.85 1.74 -5.87
C PHE A 44 1.01 2.93 -5.44
N ALA A 45 0.02 2.67 -4.60
CA ALA A 45 -0.78 3.65 -3.90
C ALA A 45 -0.56 3.52 -2.39
N SER A 46 -0.92 4.55 -1.65
CA SER A 46 -0.86 4.60 -0.20
C SER A 46 -1.96 5.53 0.32
N HIS A 47 -2.14 5.58 1.64
CA HIS A 47 -3.03 6.56 2.29
C HIS A 47 -2.67 8.01 1.87
N THR A 48 -1.38 8.26 1.67
CA THR A 48 -0.83 9.57 1.31
C THR A 48 -0.33 9.66 -0.13
N LYS A 49 -0.46 8.58 -0.92
CA LYS A 49 -0.01 8.53 -2.32
C LYS A 49 -1.15 8.06 -3.22
N PRO A 50 -1.63 8.88 -4.17
CA PRO A 50 -2.70 8.47 -5.07
C PRO A 50 -2.25 7.33 -6.01
N ALA A 51 -3.20 6.53 -6.46
CA ALA A 51 -2.97 5.44 -7.41
C ALA A 51 -2.60 5.89 -8.83
N GLY A 52 -2.82 7.16 -9.15
CA GLY A 52 -2.88 7.66 -10.52
C GLY A 52 -4.22 7.32 -11.20
N GLY A 53 -4.29 7.59 -12.49
CA GLY A 53 -5.49 7.33 -13.32
C GLY A 53 -5.41 6.03 -14.13
N PRO A 54 -6.46 5.71 -14.91
CA PRO A 54 -6.50 4.53 -15.78
C PRO A 54 -5.62 4.65 -17.02
N ASP A 55 -4.99 5.80 -17.25
CA ASP A 55 -4.19 6.05 -18.44
C ASP A 55 -2.74 5.56 -18.27
N GLY A 56 -2.10 5.24 -19.38
CA GLY A 56 -0.66 4.91 -19.44
C GLY A 56 -0.29 3.52 -18.93
N TRP A 57 -1.25 2.61 -18.75
CA TRP A 57 -0.96 1.20 -18.49
C TRP A 57 -0.54 0.44 -19.76
N GLY A 58 0.09 -0.71 -19.59
CA GLY A 58 0.23 -1.75 -20.61
C GLY A 58 -1.02 -2.64 -20.68
N SER A 59 -0.87 -3.83 -21.26
CA SER A 59 -1.95 -4.82 -21.39
C SER A 59 -2.34 -5.49 -20.07
N MET A 60 -1.54 -5.36 -19.01
CA MET A 60 -1.79 -5.93 -17.69
C MET A 60 -1.55 -4.86 -16.63
N ARG A 61 -2.45 -4.78 -15.64
CA ARG A 61 -2.47 -3.72 -14.62
C ARG A 61 -2.32 -4.30 -13.23
N LEU A 62 -1.17 -4.14 -12.60
CA LEU A 62 -0.90 -4.66 -11.26
C LEU A 62 -0.71 -3.50 -10.28
N MET A 63 -1.54 -3.47 -9.25
CA MET A 63 -1.58 -2.38 -8.27
C MET A 63 -1.34 -2.91 -6.86
N PHE A 64 -0.51 -2.19 -6.11
CA PHE A 64 -0.29 -2.42 -4.69
C PHE A 64 -0.74 -1.19 -3.89
N LEU A 65 -1.68 -1.37 -2.98
CA LEU A 65 -1.96 -0.42 -1.92
C LEU A 65 -1.18 -0.83 -0.68
N GLN A 66 -0.29 0.03 -0.21
CA GLN A 66 0.48 -0.20 1.01
C GLN A 66 0.58 1.09 1.82
N TYR A 67 0.33 1.02 3.11
CA TYR A 67 0.51 2.17 3.99
C TYR A 67 1.94 2.26 4.46
N SER A 68 2.44 3.50 4.55
CA SER A 68 3.79 3.72 5.04
C SER A 68 3.94 3.34 6.51
N SER A 69 2.84 3.40 7.26
CA SER A 69 2.71 2.95 8.64
C SER A 69 2.46 1.45 8.81
N ASP A 70 2.45 0.64 7.73
CA ASP A 70 2.24 -0.80 7.80
C ASP A 70 3.56 -1.59 7.86
N PRO A 71 4.09 -1.90 9.05
CA PRO A 71 5.40 -2.54 9.18
C PRO A 71 5.47 -3.95 8.59
N ILE A 72 4.34 -4.67 8.46
CA ILE A 72 4.34 -6.05 7.96
C ILE A 72 4.71 -6.14 6.48
N VAL A 73 4.37 -5.11 5.71
CA VAL A 73 4.70 -5.02 4.28
C VAL A 73 6.22 -4.86 4.11
N PHE A 74 6.86 -4.12 5.01
CA PHE A 74 8.28 -3.74 4.90
C PHE A 74 9.22 -4.56 5.77
N TYR A 75 8.69 -5.57 6.48
CA TYR A 75 9.50 -6.44 7.31
C TYR A 75 10.59 -7.13 6.48
N GLN A 76 11.81 -7.13 6.99
CA GLN A 76 12.92 -7.86 6.38
C GLN A 76 13.53 -8.75 7.46
N PRO A 77 13.68 -10.08 7.24
CA PRO A 77 14.28 -10.97 8.24
C PRO A 77 15.68 -10.52 8.68
N SER A 78 16.47 -9.94 7.75
CA SER A 78 17.80 -9.39 8.04
C SER A 78 17.79 -8.20 8.99
N SER A 79 16.62 -7.61 9.26
CA SER A 79 16.48 -6.45 10.15
C SER A 79 16.77 -6.75 11.62
N LEU A 80 17.06 -8.01 11.96
CA LEU A 80 17.63 -8.37 13.26
C LEU A 80 18.93 -7.61 13.55
N TRP A 81 19.76 -7.36 12.52
CA TRP A 81 21.12 -6.82 12.69
C TRP A 81 21.39 -5.54 11.89
N ARG A 82 20.47 -5.14 11.00
CA ARG A 82 20.66 -4.00 10.09
C ARG A 82 19.36 -3.24 9.91
N ALA A 83 19.41 -1.91 9.89
CA ALA A 83 18.24 -1.10 9.58
C ALA A 83 17.66 -1.49 8.20
N PRO A 84 16.34 -1.76 8.09
CA PRO A 84 15.70 -2.00 6.80
C PRO A 84 15.79 -0.76 5.91
N THR A 85 15.62 -0.92 4.60
CA THR A 85 15.76 0.17 3.63
C THR A 85 14.88 1.38 3.97
N TRP A 86 13.62 1.18 4.32
CA TRP A 86 12.70 2.27 4.64
C TRP A 86 13.08 3.09 5.89
N MET A 87 13.78 2.50 6.85
CA MET A 87 14.27 3.22 8.05
C MET A 87 15.62 3.91 7.82
N ARG A 88 16.20 3.79 6.62
CA ARG A 88 17.40 4.53 6.19
C ARG A 88 17.05 5.73 5.30
N GLU A 89 15.78 5.89 4.99
CA GLU A 89 15.21 7.00 4.23
C GLU A 89 14.52 7.97 5.20
N PRO A 90 14.22 9.22 4.78
CA PRO A 90 13.43 10.14 5.60
C PRO A 90 12.10 9.48 6.03
N PRO A 91 11.63 9.71 7.27
CA PRO A 91 10.33 9.20 7.71
C PRO A 91 9.23 9.63 6.72
N ALA A 92 8.40 8.68 6.32
CA ALA A 92 7.25 8.99 5.50
C ALA A 92 6.21 9.78 6.31
N ALA A 93 5.33 10.50 5.61
CA ALA A 93 4.35 11.39 6.23
C ALA A 93 3.46 10.71 7.28
N ASP A 94 3.25 9.40 7.13
CA ASP A 94 2.39 8.59 7.99
C ASP A 94 3.17 7.78 9.04
N VAL A 95 4.48 8.02 9.18
CA VAL A 95 5.35 7.32 10.13
C VAL A 95 5.83 8.31 11.20
N SER A 96 5.77 7.92 12.47
CA SER A 96 6.27 8.76 13.56
C SER A 96 7.74 9.14 13.35
N PRO A 97 8.09 10.44 13.44
CA PRO A 97 9.47 10.89 13.29
C PRO A 97 10.37 10.42 14.43
N ASP A 98 9.80 9.93 15.54
CA ASP A 98 10.52 9.38 16.69
C ASP A 98 10.84 7.89 16.53
N LEU A 99 10.34 7.25 15.47
CA LEU A 99 10.67 5.86 15.18
C LEU A 99 12.17 5.75 14.84
N ARG A 100 12.88 4.91 15.60
CA ARG A 100 14.33 4.68 15.46
C ARG A 100 14.62 3.20 15.39
N PHE A 101 15.55 2.83 14.52
CA PHE A 101 16.04 1.46 14.45
C PHE A 101 16.97 1.17 15.64
N MET A 102 16.63 0.14 16.41
CA MET A 102 17.38 -0.43 17.52
C MET A 102 17.51 -1.94 17.26
N PRO A 103 18.70 -2.49 17.00
CA PRO A 103 18.87 -3.92 16.74
C PRO A 103 18.22 -4.78 17.82
N VAL A 104 17.61 -5.91 17.43
CA VAL A 104 16.81 -6.82 18.31
C VAL A 104 15.52 -6.18 18.87
N VAL A 105 15.58 -4.99 19.46
CA VAL A 105 14.43 -4.26 20.03
C VAL A 105 13.43 -3.90 18.95
N THR A 106 13.88 -3.40 17.81
CA THR A 106 13.01 -3.07 16.67
C THR A 106 12.35 -4.32 16.10
N GLN A 107 12.93 -5.53 16.22
CA GLN A 107 12.19 -6.73 15.79
C GLN A 107 11.14 -7.18 16.77
N PHE A 108 11.37 -7.00 18.07
CA PHE A 108 10.30 -7.21 19.04
C PHE A 108 9.19 -6.16 18.89
N GLN A 109 9.55 -4.90 18.67
CA GLN A 109 8.60 -3.82 18.39
C GLN A 109 7.85 -4.06 17.08
N LEU A 110 8.51 -4.43 15.98
CA LEU A 110 7.85 -4.76 14.72
C LEU A 110 6.95 -5.99 14.87
N ALA A 111 7.37 -7.02 15.62
CA ALA A 111 6.52 -8.18 15.89
C ALA A 111 5.30 -7.82 16.75
N LEU A 112 5.47 -6.94 17.76
CA LEU A 112 4.37 -6.44 18.57
C LEU A 112 3.43 -5.54 17.76
N ASP A 113 3.99 -4.60 16.98
CA ASP A 113 3.26 -3.74 16.05
C ASP A 113 2.49 -4.57 15.04
N MET A 114 3.09 -5.63 14.48
CA MET A 114 2.41 -6.61 13.64
C MET A 114 1.27 -7.32 14.39
N ALA A 115 1.47 -7.68 15.66
CA ALA A 115 0.45 -8.34 16.48
C ALA A 115 -0.75 -7.41 16.82
N ILE A 116 -0.54 -6.09 16.86
CA ILE A 116 -1.59 -5.09 17.09
C ILE A 116 -1.95 -4.27 15.85
N ALA A 117 -1.41 -4.60 14.67
CA ALA A 117 -1.53 -3.77 13.46
C ALA A 117 -2.98 -3.61 12.98
N LEU A 118 -3.85 -4.56 13.33
CA LEU A 118 -5.29 -4.52 13.04
C LEU A 118 -6.08 -3.61 13.99
N SER A 119 -5.47 -3.13 15.08
CA SER A 119 -6.07 -2.20 16.04
C SER A 119 -5.74 -0.74 15.76
N ALA A 120 -4.95 -0.47 14.71
CA ALA A 120 -4.66 0.89 14.26
C ALA A 120 -5.92 1.56 13.70
N PRO A 121 -6.04 2.90 13.81
CA PRO A 121 -7.13 3.64 13.17
C PRO A 121 -7.14 3.42 11.65
N SER A 122 -8.31 3.57 11.04
CA SER A 122 -8.49 3.46 9.58
C SER A 122 -7.46 4.32 8.84
N GLY A 123 -6.78 3.73 7.85
CA GLY A 123 -5.74 4.42 7.07
C GLY A 123 -4.31 4.25 7.61
N HIS A 124 -4.16 3.60 8.77
CA HIS A 124 -2.86 3.38 9.40
C HIS A 124 -2.60 1.90 9.70
N GLY A 125 -1.33 1.53 9.83
CA GLY A 125 -0.95 0.15 10.13
C GLY A 125 -1.50 -0.81 9.08
N HIS A 126 -1.98 -1.97 9.52
CA HIS A 126 -2.62 -2.93 8.63
C HIS A 126 -4.15 -2.71 8.52
N SER A 127 -4.63 -1.52 8.89
CA SER A 127 -6.04 -1.13 8.93
C SER A 127 -6.47 -0.42 7.64
N TYR A 128 -6.40 -1.15 6.52
CA TYR A 128 -6.83 -0.66 5.21
C TYR A 128 -8.35 -0.46 5.17
N TYR A 129 -8.81 0.61 4.52
CA TYR A 129 -10.22 1.00 4.55
C TYR A 129 -10.72 1.54 3.21
N ALA A 130 -12.05 1.55 3.05
CA ALA A 130 -12.78 1.75 1.80
C ALA A 130 -12.25 2.88 0.91
N HIS A 131 -12.03 4.06 1.48
CA HIS A 131 -11.63 5.25 0.72
C HIS A 131 -10.32 5.06 -0.03
N ASP A 132 -9.38 4.29 0.55
CA ASP A 132 -8.08 4.07 -0.06
C ASP A 132 -8.06 2.92 -1.06
N TYR A 133 -9.04 2.00 -1.02
CA TYR A 133 -9.16 0.94 -2.03
C TYR A 133 -9.79 1.44 -3.34
N ILE A 134 -10.75 2.36 -3.25
CA ILE A 134 -11.60 2.74 -4.39
C ILE A 134 -10.77 3.34 -5.53
N GLY A 135 -9.88 4.29 -5.24
CA GLY A 135 -9.02 4.90 -6.25
C GLY A 135 -8.14 3.88 -7.00
N PRO A 136 -7.31 3.09 -6.30
CA PRO A 136 -6.53 2.00 -6.89
C PRO A 136 -7.36 0.99 -7.69
N TRP A 137 -8.54 0.62 -7.18
CA TRP A 137 -9.44 -0.31 -7.86
C TRP A 137 -9.94 0.25 -9.19
N LEU A 138 -10.32 1.53 -9.22
CA LEU A 138 -10.73 2.22 -10.45
C LEU A 138 -9.58 2.37 -11.44
N ALA A 139 -8.36 2.63 -10.95
CA ALA A 139 -7.18 2.73 -11.81
C ALA A 139 -6.85 1.39 -12.50
N VAL A 140 -7.12 0.25 -11.85
CA VAL A 140 -6.92 -1.08 -12.43
C VAL A 140 -8.09 -1.48 -13.34
N THR A 141 -9.33 -1.31 -12.89
CA THR A 141 -10.51 -1.80 -13.61
C THR A 141 -10.93 -0.89 -14.77
N ALA A 142 -10.65 0.41 -14.69
CA ALA A 142 -11.02 1.44 -15.67
C ALA A 142 -12.43 1.25 -16.28
N PRO A 143 -13.48 1.22 -15.46
CA PRO A 143 -14.84 0.96 -15.95
C PRO A 143 -15.30 2.05 -16.91
N ASP A 144 -15.86 1.63 -18.03
CA ASP A 144 -16.38 2.54 -19.06
C ASP A 144 -17.47 3.46 -18.50
N GLY A 145 -17.35 4.75 -18.75
CA GLY A 145 -18.32 5.77 -18.33
C GLY A 145 -18.32 6.07 -16.83
N TRP A 146 -17.39 5.54 -16.04
CA TRP A 146 -17.31 5.84 -14.61
C TRP A 146 -16.81 7.26 -14.35
N THR A 147 -17.60 8.01 -13.59
CA THR A 147 -17.37 9.43 -13.29
C THR A 147 -16.81 9.64 -11.89
N LYS A 148 -16.32 10.86 -11.62
CA LYS A 148 -15.91 11.27 -10.26
C LYS A 148 -17.09 11.24 -9.28
N ASP A 149 -18.30 11.53 -9.75
CA ASP A 149 -19.50 11.48 -8.91
C ASP A 149 -19.83 10.04 -8.51
N ASP A 150 -19.61 9.06 -9.39
CA ASP A 150 -19.78 7.64 -9.06
C ASP A 150 -18.79 7.21 -7.97
N THR A 151 -17.54 7.65 -8.07
CA THR A 151 -16.52 7.48 -7.03
C THR A 151 -16.97 8.07 -5.70
N ALA A 152 -17.44 9.33 -5.70
CA ALA A 152 -17.90 9.99 -4.48
C ALA A 152 -19.10 9.28 -3.84
N ARG A 153 -20.05 8.81 -4.64
CA ARG A 153 -21.20 8.01 -4.16
C ARG A 153 -20.75 6.68 -3.57
N LEU A 154 -19.79 6.00 -4.20
CA LEU A 154 -19.24 4.75 -3.68
C LEU A 154 -18.49 4.98 -2.36
N MET A 155 -17.65 6.00 -2.29
CA MET A 155 -16.94 6.39 -1.05
C MET A 155 -17.94 6.64 0.08
N ALA A 156 -18.95 7.48 -0.14
CA ALA A 156 -19.99 7.75 0.87
C ALA A 156 -20.75 6.49 1.32
N ARG A 157 -20.95 5.51 0.43
CA ARG A 157 -21.57 4.22 0.78
C ARG A 157 -20.66 3.33 1.61
N CYS A 158 -19.36 3.45 1.41
CA CYS A 158 -18.33 2.68 2.09
C CYS A 158 -17.60 3.45 3.20
N ASP A 159 -18.12 4.62 3.59
CA ASP A 159 -17.62 5.49 4.66
C ASP A 159 -17.98 4.90 6.05
N LYS A 160 -17.47 3.69 6.29
CA LYS A 160 -17.49 3.01 7.58
C LYS A 160 -16.04 2.81 8.01
N ASP A 161 -15.84 2.76 9.32
CA ASP A 161 -14.54 2.47 9.93
C ASP A 161 -13.92 1.19 9.33
N ALA A 162 -12.60 1.05 9.47
CA ALA A 162 -11.85 -0.11 8.98
C ALA A 162 -12.56 -1.42 9.33
N GLN A 163 -12.44 -2.42 8.44
CA GLN A 163 -13.04 -3.76 8.57
C GLN A 163 -14.57 -3.84 8.36
N HIS A 164 -15.30 -2.73 8.21
CA HIS A 164 -16.77 -2.79 8.02
C HIS A 164 -17.25 -2.64 6.58
N GLY A 165 -16.34 -2.34 5.65
CA GLY A 165 -16.60 -2.35 4.21
C GLY A 165 -17.76 -1.42 3.80
N CYS A 166 -18.51 -1.81 2.77
CA CYS A 166 -19.62 -1.02 2.24
C CYS A 166 -20.96 -1.41 2.89
N ARG A 167 -21.87 -0.44 3.08
CA ARG A 167 -23.24 -0.74 3.52
C ARG A 167 -23.95 -1.63 2.49
N ASN A 168 -24.32 -2.85 2.88
CA ASN A 168 -25.27 -3.66 2.13
C ASN A 168 -26.66 -2.99 2.25
N GLY A 169 -27.31 -2.81 1.10
CA GLY A 169 -28.66 -2.24 1.02
C GLY A 169 -29.71 -3.31 1.28
#